data_AF-A0A7Y6E4C1-F1
#
_entry.id   AF-A0A7Y6E4C1-F1
#
_cell.length_a   1.000
_cell.length_b   1.000
_cell.length_c   1.000
_cell.angle_alpha   90.00
_cell.angle_beta   90.00
_cell.angle_gamma   90.00
#
_symmetry.space_group_name_H-M   'P 1'
#
loop_
_entity.id
_entity.type
_entity.pdbx_description
1 polymer ?
#
loop_
_entity_poly.entity_id
_entity_poly.type
_entity_poly.pdbx_seq_one_letter_code
_entity_poly.pdbx_strand_id
1 'polypeptide(L)' 'TTNCDLDRKYAKGLSRYESAGNETYLHVSAGCGTSRYARIRFACPPEATLMTLTPS' A
#
# COMPACT_ATOMS: atom_id res chain seq x y z
N THR A 1 1.94 -12.56 5.80
CA THR A 1 0.93 -11.51 5.52
C THR A 1 1.35 -10.23 6.23
N THR A 2 0.86 -9.09 5.77
CA THR A 2 1.14 -7.74 6.29
C THR A 2 -0.13 -7.14 6.91
N ASN A 3 -0.24 -5.82 6.98
CA ASN A 3 -1.48 -5.14 7.39
C ASN A 3 -2.69 -5.67 6.60
N CYS A 4 -3.84 -5.85 7.28
CA CYS A 4 -5.08 -6.35 6.70
C CYS A 4 -4.93 -7.70 5.94
N ASP A 5 -4.04 -8.57 6.44
CA ASP A 5 -3.79 -9.91 5.89
C ASP A 5 -3.31 -9.95 4.42
N LEU A 6 -2.84 -8.82 3.89
CA LEU A 6 -2.30 -8.74 2.53
C LEU A 6 -1.00 -9.55 2.39
N ASP A 7 -0.77 -10.15 1.23
CA ASP A 7 0.53 -10.72 0.91
C ASP A 7 1.62 -9.64 0.82
N ARG A 8 2.87 -10.03 1.12
CA ARG A 8 4.02 -9.10 1.12
C ARG A 8 4.23 -8.41 -0.23
N LYS A 9 3.82 -9.03 -1.34
CA LYS A 9 3.86 -8.42 -2.68
C LYS A 9 2.95 -7.20 -2.83
N TYR A 10 1.93 -7.07 -1.98
CA TYR A 10 0.98 -5.95 -1.98
C TYR A 10 1.29 -4.92 -0.88
N ALA A 11 2.43 -5.03 -0.19
CA ALA A 11 2.73 -4.19 0.97
C ALA A 11 3.04 -2.72 0.63
N LYS A 12 3.27 -2.39 -0.65
CA LYS A 12 3.49 -1.03 -1.16
C LYS A 12 3.25 -0.94 -2.66
N GLY A 13 2.98 0.27 -3.15
CA GLY A 13 2.83 0.59 -4.57
C GLY A 13 1.49 0.16 -5.15
N LEU A 14 1.36 0.32 -6.48
CA LEU A 14 0.19 -0.08 -7.26
C LEU A 14 0.30 -1.55 -7.69
N SER A 15 -0.77 -2.31 -7.48
CA SER A 15 -0.84 -3.73 -7.83
C SER A 15 -2.23 -4.12 -8.33
N ARG A 16 -2.33 -5.20 -9.10
CA ARG A 16 -3.60 -5.89 -9.35
C ARG A 16 -3.84 -6.87 -8.21
N TYR A 17 -4.99 -6.73 -7.56
CA TYR A 17 -5.39 -7.53 -6.41
C TYR A 17 -6.65 -8.32 -6.78
N GLU A 18 -6.57 -9.63 -6.60
CA GLU A 18 -7.69 -10.53 -6.82
C GLU A 18 -8.28 -10.95 -5.47
N SER A 19 -9.59 -10.80 -5.33
CA SER A 19 -10.32 -11.27 -4.15
C SER A 19 -11.72 -11.73 -4.53
N ALA A 20 -12.11 -12.89 -4.03
CA ALA A 20 -13.40 -13.53 -4.31
C ALA A 20 -13.76 -13.58 -5.81
N GLY A 21 -12.78 -13.86 -6.67
CA GLY A 21 -12.97 -13.94 -8.13
C GLY A 21 -13.09 -12.61 -8.86
N ASN A 22 -12.87 -11.48 -8.17
CA ASN A 22 -12.85 -10.14 -8.78
C ASN A 22 -11.42 -9.60 -8.78
N GLU A 23 -11.01 -8.99 -9.90
CA GLU A 23 -9.73 -8.27 -10.02
C GLU A 23 -9.97 -6.76 -9.86
N THR A 24 -9.14 -6.10 -9.05
CA THR A 24 -9.16 -4.65 -8.86
C THR A 24 -7.76 -4.07 -8.78
N TYR A 25 -7.63 -2.76 -9.00
CA TYR A 25 -6.40 -2.02 -8.73
C TYR A 25 -6.32 -1.67 -7.23
N LEU A 26 -5.22 -2.08 -6.59
CA LEU A 26 -4.92 -1.80 -5.19
C LEU A 26 -3.62 -0.99 -5.09
N HIS A 27 -3.70 0.22 -4.55
CA HIS A 27 -2.53 1.03 -4.20
C HIS A 27 -2.33 1.06 -2.69
N VAL A 28 -1.20 0.54 -2.23
CA VAL A 28 -0.81 0.60 -0.82
C VAL A 28 0.30 1.62 -0.68
N SER A 29 0.06 2.71 0.05
CA SER A 29 1.17 3.53 0.50
C SER A 29 2.00 2.70 1.47
N ALA A 30 3.33 2.66 1.28
CA ALA A 30 4.24 1.96 2.19
C ALA A 30 4.08 2.42 3.65
N GLY A 31 3.39 3.53 3.87
CA GLY A 31 3.10 4.10 5.16
C GLY A 31 4.33 4.82 5.70
N CYS A 32 4.07 5.80 6.56
CA CYS A 32 5.07 6.24 7.51
C CYS A 32 5.18 5.12 8.54
N GLY A 33 6.06 4.14 8.36
CA GLY A 33 6.30 3.10 9.36
C GLY A 33 6.71 3.75 10.69
N THR A 34 5.74 4.06 11.55
CA THR A 34 5.94 4.71 12.83
C THR A 34 5.15 3.92 13.85
N SER A 35 5.87 3.32 14.79
CA SER A 35 5.26 3.07 16.09
C SER A 35 4.77 4.43 16.62
N ARG A 36 3.63 4.46 17.31
CA ARG A 36 3.17 5.67 18.04
C ARG A 36 4.27 6.24 18.96
N TYR A 37 5.20 5.39 19.39
CA TYR A 37 6.29 5.72 20.30
C TYR A 37 7.62 6.04 19.61
N ALA A 38 7.80 5.71 18.33
CA ALA A 38 9.05 5.92 17.62
C ALA A 38 8.86 6.96 16.50
N ARG A 39 9.09 8.25 16.83
CA ARG A 39 8.95 9.40 15.92
C ARG A 39 10.06 9.55 14.88
N ILE A 40 10.80 8.48 14.57
CA ILE A 40 11.95 8.53 13.66
C ILE A 40 11.75 7.56 12.50
N ARG A 41 11.86 8.08 11.27
CA ARG A 41 11.66 7.35 10.02
C ARG A 41 12.99 7.05 9.35
N PHE A 42 13.65 5.95 9.72
CA PHE A 42 14.92 5.57 9.10
C PHE A 42 14.78 4.74 7.81
N ALA A 43 13.60 4.15 7.51
CA ALA A 43 13.46 3.15 6.44
C ALA A 43 12.32 3.41 5.42
N CYS A 44 11.68 4.58 5.45
CA CYS A 44 10.63 4.95 4.48
C CYS A 44 10.99 6.30 3.86
N PRO A 45 11.65 6.32 2.67
CA PRO A 45 11.80 7.57 1.93
C PRO A 45 10.40 8.17 1.66
N PRO A 46 10.29 9.51 1.58
CA PRO A 46 9.02 10.15 1.24
C PRO A 46 8.53 9.64 -0.12
N GLU A 47 7.27 9.25 -0.17
CA GLU A 47 6.60 8.73 -1.37
C GLU A 47 5.37 9.58 -1.66
N ALA A 48 5.21 9.99 -2.92
CA ALA A 48 4.03 10.67 -3.43
C ALA A 48 3.56 9.95 -4.69
N THR A 49 2.29 9.54 -4.73
CA THR A 49 1.69 8.85 -5.88
C THR A 49 0.55 9.69 -6.43
N LEU A 50 0.58 9.97 -7.73
CA LEU A 50 -0.54 10.56 -8.47
C LEU A 50 -1.36 9.42 -9.10
N MET A 51 -2.64 9.32 -8.72
CA MET A 51 -3.58 8.36 -9.32
C MET A 51 -4.69 9.14 -10.01
N THR A 52 -4.96 8.77 -11.26
CA THR A 52 -6.12 9.29 -12.01
C THR A 52 -7.16 8.19 -12.10
N LEU A 53 -8.36 8.47 -11.59
CA LEU A 53 -9.50 7.55 -11.65
C LEU A 53 -10.41 8.00 -12.79
N THR A 54 -10.69 7.09 -13.71
CA THR A 54 -11.66 7.29 -14.79
C THR A 54 -12.84 6.34 -14.59
N PRO A 55 -14.07 6.71 -15.00
CA PRO A 55 -15.16 5.76 -15.07
C PRO A 55 -14.80 4.60 -16.01
N SER A 56 -15.27 3.40 -15.66
CA SER A 56 -15.20 2.19 -16.47
C SER A 56 -16.34 2.15 -17.48
#